data_AF-A0A1F9VL85-F1
#
_entry.id   AF-A0A1F9VL85-F1
#
_cell.length_a   1.000
_cell.length_b   1.000
_cell.length_c   1.000
_cell.angle_alpha   90.00
_cell.angle_beta   90.00
_cell.angle_gamma   90.00
#
_symmetry.space_group_name_H-M   'P 1'
#
loop_
_entity.id
_entity.type
_entity.pdbx_description
1 polymer ?
#
loop_
_entity_poly.entity_id
_entity_poly.type
_entity_poly.pdbx_seq_one_letter_code
_entity_poly.pdbx_strand_id
1 'polypeptide(L)'
;MFFSKKSITPEEFVLFLSKQRHYVEVSAISTFQSELSYAGDIDRLKYEALLFAMWLITLTIARSKESFKDYFHIKMIEAFKVNPELKDKFVMELDKRYKAYFKAFEIWMSAPEKGYVLGSVMVEIIKNQNVASIIEGKSPQVGAVEAFKATTLFSSLYKEISDSVEALNKQYKFDLVYNEGK
;
A
#
# COMPACT_ATOMS: atom_id res chain seq x y z
N MET A 1 8.72 -36.35 1.34
CA MET A 1 9.21 -35.70 2.57
C MET A 1 8.19 -34.65 3.00
N PHE A 2 7.58 -34.80 4.16
CA PHE A 2 6.77 -33.73 4.77
C PHE A 2 7.72 -32.82 5.53
N PHE A 3 8.14 -31.71 4.94
CA PHE A 3 8.78 -30.65 5.71
C PHE A 3 7.71 -30.03 6.61
N SER A 4 7.83 -30.22 7.92
CA SER A 4 6.98 -29.49 8.87
C SER A 4 7.29 -28.00 8.71
N LYS A 5 6.29 -27.22 8.31
CA LYS A 5 6.37 -25.76 8.26
C LYS A 5 6.88 -25.24 9.62
N LYS A 6 7.83 -24.31 9.60
CA LYS A 6 8.35 -23.68 10.82
C LYS A 6 7.27 -22.77 11.44
N SER A 7 7.31 -22.58 12.76
CA SER A 7 6.52 -21.54 13.42
C SER A 7 7.14 -20.16 13.15
N ILE A 8 6.29 -19.16 12.94
CA ILE A 8 6.67 -17.74 12.89
C ILE A 8 5.81 -17.00 13.91
N THR A 9 6.39 -16.08 14.67
CA THR A 9 5.60 -15.25 15.58
C THR A 9 4.94 -14.07 14.83
N PRO A 10 3.84 -13.50 15.35
CA PRO A 10 3.28 -12.28 14.81
C PRO A 10 4.32 -11.14 14.69
N GLU A 11 5.24 -11.03 15.64
CA GLU A 11 6.29 -10.01 15.67
C GLU A 11 7.31 -10.20 14.54
N GLU A 12 7.77 -11.44 14.33
CA GLU A 12 8.67 -11.78 13.22
C GLU A 12 8.02 -11.48 11.87
N PHE A 13 6.72 -11.76 11.76
CA PHE A 13 5.97 -11.47 10.55
C PHE A 13 5.79 -9.96 10.32
N VAL A 14 5.46 -9.20 11.36
CA VAL A 14 5.39 -7.73 11.29
C VAL A 14 6.74 -7.14 10.89
N LEU A 15 7.85 -7.68 11.41
CA LEU A 15 9.19 -7.25 11.01
C LEU A 15 9.45 -7.52 9.52
N PHE A 16 9.03 -8.68 9.01
CA PHE A 16 9.08 -8.96 7.57
C PHE A 16 8.26 -7.95 6.76
N LEU A 17 7.00 -7.71 7.13
CA LEU A 17 6.14 -6.74 6.45
C LEU A 17 6.68 -5.31 6.53
N SER A 18 7.33 -4.93 7.64
CA SER A 18 7.95 -3.62 7.79
C SER A 18 9.11 -3.40 6.82
N LYS A 19 9.87 -4.46 6.49
CA LYS A 19 10.90 -4.42 5.45
C LYS A 19 10.28 -4.26 4.06
N GLN A 20 9.22 -5.00 3.77
CA GLN A 20 8.48 -4.89 2.50
C GLN A 20 7.88 -3.48 2.32
N ARG A 21 7.29 -2.92 3.39
CA ARG A 21 6.81 -1.53 3.43
C ARG A 21 7.94 -0.55 3.08
N HIS A 22 9.10 -0.67 3.71
CA HIS A 22 10.23 0.23 3.43
C HIS A 22 10.71 0.13 1.98
N TYR A 23 10.73 -1.07 1.41
CA TYR A 23 11.02 -1.27 -0.01
C TYR A 23 10.03 -0.54 -0.93
N VAL A 24 8.73 -0.60 -0.62
CA VAL A 24 7.69 0.14 -1.35
C VAL A 24 7.90 1.64 -1.24
N GLU A 25 8.21 2.15 -0.05
CA GLU A 25 8.47 3.58 0.16
C GLU A 25 9.60 4.09 -0.74
N VAL A 26 10.74 3.39 -0.72
CA VAL A 26 11.93 3.76 -1.51
C VAL A 26 11.61 3.72 -3.00
N SER A 27 10.92 2.67 -3.46
CA SER A 27 10.53 2.52 -4.86
C SER A 27 9.55 3.60 -5.31
N ALA A 28 8.53 3.88 -4.51
CA ALA A 28 7.55 4.93 -4.79
C ALA A 28 8.22 6.31 -4.83
N ILE A 29 9.06 6.65 -3.86
CA ILE A 29 9.80 7.91 -3.86
C ILE A 29 10.64 8.02 -5.14
N SER A 30 11.40 6.99 -5.48
CA SER A 30 12.27 6.98 -6.66
C SER A 30 11.50 7.19 -7.96
N THR A 31 10.41 6.43 -8.19
CA THR A 31 9.59 6.55 -9.39
C THR A 31 8.90 7.92 -9.46
N PHE A 32 8.36 8.42 -8.34
CA PHE A 32 7.70 9.72 -8.36
C PHE A 32 8.67 10.87 -8.65
N GLN A 33 9.90 10.81 -8.12
CA GLN A 33 10.93 11.81 -8.42
C GLN A 33 11.44 11.70 -9.85
N SER A 34 11.88 10.51 -10.26
CA SER A 34 12.65 10.34 -11.49
C SER A 34 11.76 10.18 -12.73
N GLU A 35 10.62 9.49 -12.61
CA GLU A 35 9.79 9.15 -13.77
C GLU A 35 8.53 9.98 -13.89
N LEU A 36 7.97 10.45 -12.77
CA LEU A 36 6.78 11.31 -12.72
C LEU A 36 7.12 12.78 -12.46
N SER A 37 8.40 13.13 -12.40
CA SER A 37 8.89 14.51 -12.27
C SER A 37 8.24 15.26 -11.10
N TYR A 38 8.16 14.62 -9.92
CA TYR A 38 7.70 15.25 -8.71
C TYR A 38 8.61 16.43 -8.35
N ALA A 39 8.04 17.64 -8.28
CA ALA A 39 8.76 18.88 -8.01
C ALA A 39 8.33 19.56 -6.69
N GLY A 40 7.55 18.86 -5.86
CA GLY A 40 7.06 19.38 -4.58
C GLY A 40 8.03 19.13 -3.42
N ASP A 41 7.50 19.25 -2.20
CA ASP A 41 8.23 18.99 -0.95
C ASP A 41 8.56 17.49 -0.79
N ILE A 42 9.86 17.19 -0.61
CA ILE A 42 10.36 15.82 -0.46
C ILE A 42 9.86 15.15 0.82
N ASP A 43 9.72 15.89 1.93
CA ASP A 43 9.21 15.29 3.16
C ASP A 43 7.72 14.98 3.02
N ARG A 44 7.00 15.77 2.22
CA ARG A 44 5.63 15.46 1.86
C ARG A 44 5.53 14.25 0.94
N LEU A 45 6.44 14.09 -0.01
CA LEU A 45 6.52 12.88 -0.85
C LEU A 45 6.78 11.64 0.00
N LYS A 46 7.75 11.68 0.92
CA LYS A 46 8.03 10.57 1.84
C LYS A 46 6.80 10.21 2.67
N TYR A 47 6.05 11.22 3.12
CA TYR A 47 4.81 11.01 3.88
C TYR A 47 3.73 10.29 3.05
N GLU A 48 3.44 10.74 1.84
CA GLU A 48 2.43 10.08 0.99
C GLU A 48 2.91 8.68 0.53
N ALA A 49 4.22 8.50 0.29
CA ALA A 49 4.81 7.19 -0.02
C ALA A 49 4.68 6.20 1.15
N LEU A 50 4.86 6.66 2.39
CA LEU A 50 4.60 5.88 3.59
C LEU A 50 3.13 5.42 3.67
N LEU A 51 2.18 6.33 3.48
CA LEU A 51 0.75 5.99 3.54
C LEU A 51 0.37 5.00 2.42
N PHE A 52 0.92 5.20 1.22
CA PHE A 52 0.77 4.26 0.11
C PHE A 52 1.36 2.88 0.42
N ALA A 53 2.57 2.83 1.00
CA ALA A 53 3.22 1.58 1.36
C ALA A 53 2.42 0.80 2.41
N MET A 54 1.93 1.49 3.45
CA MET A 54 1.08 0.86 4.47
C MET A 54 -0.20 0.28 3.84
N TRP A 55 -0.83 1.00 2.92
CA TRP A 55 -2.01 0.52 2.19
C TRP A 55 -1.69 -0.73 1.36
N LEU A 56 -0.61 -0.69 0.56
CA LEU A 56 -0.24 -1.81 -0.31
C LEU A 56 0.06 -3.07 0.51
N ILE A 57 0.81 -2.95 1.62
CA ILE A 57 1.04 -4.07 2.53
C ILE A 57 -0.28 -4.61 3.10
N THR A 58 -1.21 -3.73 3.46
CA THR A 58 -2.53 -4.13 3.98
C THR A 58 -3.31 -4.99 2.98
N LEU A 59 -3.20 -4.73 1.67
CA LEU A 59 -3.83 -5.54 0.64
C LEU A 59 -3.31 -6.99 0.60
N THR A 60 -2.06 -7.20 0.99
CA THR A 60 -1.42 -8.53 0.97
C THR A 60 -1.77 -9.38 2.18
N ILE A 61 -2.44 -8.80 3.18
CA ILE A 61 -2.94 -9.50 4.37
C ILE A 61 -4.37 -10.00 4.09
N ALA A 62 -4.61 -11.29 4.29
CA ALA A 62 -5.89 -11.93 4.06
C ALA A 62 -7.05 -11.21 4.75
N ARG A 63 -8.19 -11.11 4.06
CA ARG A 63 -9.42 -10.49 4.60
C ARG A 63 -9.92 -11.14 5.89
N SER A 64 -9.70 -12.44 6.07
CA SER A 64 -10.10 -13.16 7.29
C SER A 64 -9.24 -12.83 8.51
N LYS A 65 -8.25 -11.94 8.37
CA LYS A 65 -7.22 -11.64 9.39
C LYS A 65 -7.23 -10.17 9.80
N GLU A 66 -8.42 -9.60 9.96
CA GLU A 66 -8.61 -8.20 10.38
C GLU A 66 -7.83 -7.85 11.66
N SER A 67 -7.86 -8.72 12.68
CA SER A 67 -7.09 -8.49 13.92
C SER A 67 -5.57 -8.40 13.70
N PHE A 68 -5.04 -9.08 12.67
CA PHE A 68 -3.64 -8.99 12.31
C PHE A 68 -3.32 -7.71 11.53
N LYS A 69 -4.25 -7.24 10.69
CA LYS A 69 -4.13 -5.91 10.05
C LYS A 69 -4.07 -4.83 11.12
N ASP A 70 -4.96 -4.86 12.09
CA ASP A 70 -4.96 -3.91 13.21
C ASP A 70 -3.63 -3.95 13.97
N TYR A 71 -3.16 -5.17 14.28
CA TYR A 71 -1.87 -5.36 14.95
C TYR A 71 -0.71 -4.77 14.15
N PHE A 72 -0.64 -5.02 12.84
CA PHE A 72 0.36 -4.43 11.95
C PHE A 72 0.32 -2.89 11.97
N HIS A 73 -0.87 -2.29 11.83
CA HIS A 73 -1.01 -0.83 11.85
C HIS A 73 -0.59 -0.23 13.17
N ILE A 74 -0.98 -0.83 14.30
CA ILE A 74 -0.57 -0.40 15.65
C ILE A 74 0.95 -0.40 15.76
N LYS A 75 1.59 -1.51 15.38
CA LYS A 75 3.05 -1.65 15.46
C LYS A 75 3.77 -0.65 14.57
N MET A 76 3.24 -0.39 13.39
CA MET A 76 3.82 0.62 12.50
C MET A 76 3.69 2.03 13.08
N ILE A 77 2.52 2.41 13.58
CA ILE A 77 2.28 3.72 14.19
C ILE A 77 3.16 3.92 15.43
N GLU A 78 3.31 2.90 16.28
CA GLU A 78 4.23 2.91 17.44
C GLU A 78 5.69 3.16 17.02
N ALA A 79 6.14 2.52 15.93
CA ALA A 79 7.52 2.63 15.46
C ALA A 79 7.88 4.05 14.98
N PHE A 80 6.91 4.83 14.49
CA PHE A 80 7.13 6.21 14.07
C PHE A 80 7.28 7.20 15.23
N LYS A 81 7.11 6.76 16.49
CA LYS A 81 7.17 7.62 17.69
C LYS A 81 6.36 8.91 17.51
N VAL A 82 5.22 8.82 16.81
CA VAL A 82 4.37 9.96 16.52
C VAL A 82 3.89 10.52 17.85
N ASN A 83 4.04 11.83 18.05
CA ASN A 83 3.43 12.53 19.18
C ASN A 83 1.94 12.10 19.26
N PRO A 84 1.39 11.74 20.44
CA PRO A 84 0.00 11.33 20.59
C PRO A 84 -1.01 12.23 19.86
N GLU A 85 -0.83 13.55 19.84
CA GLU A 85 -1.70 14.48 19.11
C GLU A 85 -1.60 14.34 17.57
N LEU A 86 -0.40 14.01 17.08
CA LEU A 86 -0.15 13.77 15.66
C LEU A 86 -0.56 12.35 15.25
N LYS A 87 -0.72 11.42 16.20
CA LYS A 87 -1.15 10.04 15.95
C LYS A 87 -2.58 10.02 15.40
N ASP A 88 -3.50 10.73 16.04
CA ASP A 88 -4.90 10.75 15.59
C ASP A 88 -5.04 11.40 14.22
N LYS A 89 -4.28 12.49 13.99
CA LYS A 89 -4.19 13.12 12.68
C LYS A 89 -3.63 12.17 11.62
N PHE A 90 -2.59 11.40 11.96
CA PHE A 90 -2.01 10.40 11.06
C PHE A 90 -3.01 9.30 10.70
N VAL A 91 -3.72 8.74 11.70
CA VAL A 91 -4.74 7.71 11.50
C VAL A 91 -5.88 8.23 10.62
N MET A 92 -6.33 9.46 10.84
CA MET A 92 -7.37 10.10 10.03
C MET A 92 -6.90 10.29 8.57
N GLU A 93 -5.67 10.76 8.36
CA GLU A 93 -5.11 10.91 7.02
C GLU A 93 -4.94 9.56 6.31
N LEU A 94 -4.53 8.51 7.05
CA LEU A 94 -4.40 7.14 6.57
C LEU A 94 -5.75 6.61 6.07
N ASP A 95 -6.80 6.66 6.90
CA ASP A 95 -8.16 6.23 6.54
C ASP A 95 -8.68 6.96 5.29
N LYS A 96 -8.41 8.27 5.21
CA LYS A 96 -8.79 9.08 4.04
C LYS A 96 -8.14 8.58 2.74
N ARG A 97 -6.83 8.27 2.76
CA ARG A 97 -6.14 7.72 1.56
C ARG A 97 -6.61 6.31 1.27
N TYR A 98 -6.78 5.48 2.29
CA TYR A 98 -7.21 4.10 2.14
C TYR A 98 -8.55 4.01 1.41
N LYS A 99 -9.53 4.83 1.80
CA LYS A 99 -10.83 4.89 1.11
C LYS A 99 -10.69 5.18 -0.39
N ALA A 100 -9.83 6.12 -0.75
CA ALA A 100 -9.57 6.45 -2.16
C ALA A 100 -8.86 5.31 -2.90
N TYR A 101 -7.81 4.74 -2.29
CA TYR A 101 -7.06 3.65 -2.91
C TYR A 101 -7.87 2.35 -3.03
N PHE A 102 -8.62 1.95 -2.00
CA PHE A 102 -9.48 0.77 -2.06
C PHE A 102 -10.54 0.90 -3.14
N LYS A 103 -11.22 2.05 -3.24
CA LYS A 103 -12.20 2.29 -4.30
C LYS A 103 -11.58 2.15 -5.69
N ALA A 104 -10.38 2.69 -5.89
CA ALA A 104 -9.68 2.60 -7.17
C ALA A 104 -9.21 1.16 -7.47
N PHE A 105 -8.75 0.44 -6.45
CA PHE A 105 -8.34 -0.96 -6.55
C PHE A 105 -9.52 -1.88 -6.85
N GLU A 106 -10.69 -1.68 -6.25
CA GLU A 106 -11.92 -2.42 -6.55
C GLU A 106 -12.37 -2.23 -8.01
N ILE A 107 -12.25 -1.02 -8.54
CA ILE A 107 -12.50 -0.74 -9.96
C ILE A 107 -11.51 -1.51 -10.84
N TRP A 108 -10.22 -1.51 -10.48
CA TRP A 108 -9.20 -2.25 -11.23
C TRP A 108 -9.43 -3.77 -11.17
N MET A 109 -9.78 -4.32 -10.01
CA MET A 109 -10.06 -5.76 -9.85
C MET A 109 -11.31 -6.20 -10.63
N SER A 110 -12.34 -5.36 -10.71
CA SER A 110 -13.56 -5.67 -11.48
C SER A 110 -13.43 -5.38 -12.98
N ALA A 111 -12.50 -4.52 -13.37
CA ALA A 111 -12.26 -4.10 -14.74
C ALA A 111 -10.76 -3.78 -14.95
N PRO A 112 -9.91 -4.80 -15.17
CA PRO A 112 -8.45 -4.61 -15.29
C PRO A 112 -8.03 -3.63 -16.39
N GLU A 113 -8.81 -3.51 -17.47
CA GLU A 113 -8.62 -2.53 -18.53
C GLU A 113 -8.76 -1.08 -18.04
N LYS A 114 -9.42 -0.87 -16.89
CA LYS A 114 -9.51 0.41 -16.18
C LYS A 114 -8.37 0.63 -15.18
N GLY A 115 -7.26 -0.12 -15.30
CA GLY A 115 -6.09 0.05 -14.43
C GLY A 115 -5.52 1.47 -14.38
N TYR A 116 -5.78 2.30 -15.39
CA TYR A 116 -5.46 3.73 -15.37
C TYR A 116 -6.13 4.49 -14.21
N VAL A 117 -7.27 4.03 -13.69
CA VAL A 117 -7.99 4.66 -12.57
C VAL A 117 -7.13 4.61 -11.31
N LEU A 118 -6.51 3.46 -11.01
CA LEU A 118 -5.64 3.30 -9.85
C LEU A 118 -4.40 4.19 -9.94
N GLY A 119 -3.71 4.17 -11.09
CA GLY A 119 -2.57 5.04 -11.32
C GLY A 119 -2.92 6.53 -11.25
N SER A 120 -4.08 6.92 -11.77
CA SER A 120 -4.56 8.30 -11.70
C SER A 120 -4.82 8.73 -10.25
N VAL A 121 -5.43 7.87 -9.43
CA VAL A 121 -5.63 8.15 -8.00
C VAL A 121 -4.30 8.26 -7.26
N MET A 122 -3.33 7.39 -7.56
CA MET A 122 -1.98 7.48 -6.99
C MET A 122 -1.29 8.79 -7.33
N VAL A 123 -1.33 9.22 -8.60
CA VAL A 123 -0.75 10.51 -9.01
C VAL A 123 -1.48 11.66 -8.32
N GLU A 124 -2.82 11.63 -8.26
CA GLU A 124 -3.59 12.70 -7.64
C GLU A 124 -3.30 12.84 -6.14
N ILE A 125 -3.11 11.73 -5.44
CA ILE A 125 -2.81 11.72 -4.00
C ILE A 125 -1.34 12.05 -3.72
N ILE A 126 -0.40 11.36 -4.37
CA ILE A 126 1.02 11.45 -4.03
C ILE A 126 1.66 12.68 -4.68
N LYS A 127 1.39 12.93 -5.96
CA LYS A 127 1.97 14.05 -6.71
C LYS A 127 1.16 15.34 -6.53
N ASN A 128 -0.14 15.29 -6.77
CA ASN A 128 -0.99 16.49 -6.77
C ASN A 128 -1.59 16.82 -5.39
N GLN A 129 -1.44 15.92 -4.41
CA GLN A 129 -1.90 16.10 -3.02
C GLN A 129 -3.40 16.41 -2.89
N ASN A 130 -4.20 15.93 -3.84
CA ASN A 130 -5.60 16.30 -3.99
C ASN A 130 -6.53 15.10 -3.71
N VAL A 131 -6.45 14.59 -2.49
CA VAL A 131 -7.27 13.46 -2.02
C VAL A 131 -8.76 13.80 -1.97
N ALA A 132 -9.09 15.07 -1.68
CA ALA A 132 -10.47 15.53 -1.53
C ALA A 132 -11.27 15.36 -2.84
N SER A 133 -10.67 15.71 -3.98
CA SER A 133 -11.32 15.57 -5.28
C SER A 133 -11.73 14.13 -5.60
N ILE A 134 -10.89 13.16 -5.24
CA ILE A 134 -11.17 11.73 -5.45
C ILE A 134 -12.35 11.27 -4.60
N ILE A 135 -12.40 11.70 -3.34
CA ILE A 135 -13.48 11.35 -2.41
C ILE A 135 -14.81 11.98 -2.86
N GLU A 136 -14.77 13.21 -3.36
CA GLU A 136 -15.91 13.92 -3.94
C GLU A 136 -16.36 13.34 -5.29
N GLY A 137 -15.66 12.32 -5.83
CA GLY A 137 -16.00 11.67 -7.09
C GLY A 137 -15.62 12.47 -8.33
N LYS A 138 -14.77 13.49 -8.20
CA LYS A 138 -14.23 14.23 -9.33
C LYS A 138 -13.25 13.34 -10.09
N SER A 139 -13.24 13.48 -11.42
CA SER A 139 -12.30 12.75 -12.26
C SER A 139 -10.88 13.31 -12.06
N PRO A 140 -9.88 12.46 -11.76
CA PRO A 140 -8.48 12.89 -11.67
C PRO A 140 -8.06 13.61 -12.96
N GLN A 141 -7.30 14.69 -12.82
CA GLN A 141 -6.76 15.44 -13.97
C GLN A 141 -5.30 15.03 -14.19
N VAL A 142 -5.11 13.79 -14.62
CA VAL A 142 -3.78 13.15 -14.73
C VAL A 142 -3.52 12.73 -16.17
N GLY A 143 -2.31 12.96 -16.68
CA GLY A 143 -1.92 12.52 -18.02
C GLY A 143 -1.89 11.00 -18.13
N ALA A 144 -2.27 10.46 -19.29
CA ALA A 144 -2.32 9.01 -19.52
C ALA A 144 -0.97 8.30 -19.24
N VAL A 145 0.16 8.94 -19.59
CA VAL A 145 1.51 8.41 -19.34
C VAL A 145 1.80 8.33 -17.83
N GLU A 146 1.39 9.33 -17.06
CA GLU A 146 1.61 9.35 -15.61
C GLU A 146 0.77 8.29 -14.92
N ALA A 147 -0.51 8.18 -15.29
CA ALA A 147 -1.39 7.13 -14.82
C ALA A 147 -0.82 5.74 -15.13
N PHE A 148 -0.35 5.51 -16.36
CA PHE A 148 0.25 4.24 -16.75
C PHE A 148 1.50 3.89 -15.92
N LYS A 149 2.42 4.84 -15.72
CA LYS A 149 3.62 4.64 -14.89
C LYS A 149 3.26 4.31 -13.45
N ALA A 150 2.31 5.03 -12.86
CA ALA A 150 1.86 4.77 -11.49
C ALA A 150 1.15 3.41 -11.35
N THR A 151 0.32 3.02 -12.32
CA THR A 151 -0.29 1.68 -12.36
C THR A 151 0.76 0.57 -12.50
N THR A 152 1.81 0.80 -13.30
CA THR A 152 2.91 -0.15 -13.49
C THR A 152 3.72 -0.31 -12.20
N LEU A 153 4.04 0.80 -11.53
CA LEU A 153 4.65 0.80 -10.20
C LEU A 153 3.83 -0.03 -9.22
N PHE A 154 2.54 0.26 -9.09
CA PHE A 154 1.65 -0.49 -8.20
C PHE A 154 1.63 -1.98 -8.54
N SER A 155 1.40 -2.34 -9.80
CA SER A 155 1.23 -3.74 -10.19
C SER A 155 2.49 -4.56 -9.93
N SER A 156 3.66 -3.95 -10.16
CA SER A 156 4.97 -4.59 -9.93
C SER A 156 5.20 -4.83 -8.44
N LEU A 157 5.01 -3.80 -7.62
CA LEU A 157 5.17 -3.89 -6.17
C LEU A 157 4.14 -4.83 -5.53
N TYR A 158 2.88 -4.77 -5.95
CA TYR A 158 1.82 -5.63 -5.44
C TYR A 158 2.12 -7.11 -5.73
N LYS A 159 2.57 -7.41 -6.95
CA LYS A 159 2.98 -8.77 -7.32
C LYS A 159 4.17 -9.24 -6.49
N GLU A 160 5.25 -8.46 -6.44
CA GLU A 160 6.47 -8.84 -5.73
C GLU A 160 6.23 -9.12 -4.24
N ILE A 161 5.42 -8.29 -3.59
CA ILE A 161 5.10 -8.47 -2.18
C ILE A 161 4.15 -9.66 -1.98
N SER A 162 3.16 -9.83 -2.86
CA SER A 162 2.26 -10.99 -2.80
C SER A 162 3.03 -12.30 -2.95
N ASP A 163 3.96 -12.37 -3.91
CA ASP A 163 4.84 -13.52 -4.13
C ASP A 163 5.75 -13.76 -2.91
N SER A 164 6.29 -12.70 -2.32
CA SER A 164 7.12 -12.78 -1.11
C SER A 164 6.34 -13.27 0.11
N VAL A 165 5.11 -12.79 0.31
CA VAL A 165 4.20 -13.26 1.38
C VAL A 165 3.79 -14.71 1.14
N GLU A 166 3.50 -15.10 -0.10
CA GLU A 166 3.16 -16.49 -0.44
C GLU A 166 4.35 -17.43 -0.19
N ALA A 167 5.57 -17.03 -0.58
CA ALA A 167 6.79 -17.79 -0.30
C ALA A 167 7.00 -17.97 1.20
N LEU A 168 6.76 -16.93 1.99
CA LEU A 168 6.82 -17.00 3.44
C LEU A 168 5.74 -17.94 4.01
N ASN A 169 4.51 -17.88 3.50
CA ASN A 169 3.40 -18.77 3.92
C ASN A 169 3.62 -20.23 3.49
N LYS A 170 4.43 -20.51 2.47
CA LYS A 170 4.87 -21.87 2.11
C LYS A 170 5.88 -22.41 3.12
N GLN A 171 6.76 -21.56 3.64
CA GLN A 171 7.80 -21.93 4.60
C GLN A 171 7.30 -21.99 6.06
N TYR A 172 6.33 -21.12 6.41
CA TYR A 172 5.81 -20.93 7.75
C TYR A 172 4.30 -21.16 7.82
N LYS A 173 3.77 -21.64 8.96
CA LYS A 173 2.31 -21.78 9.15
C LYS A 173 1.68 -20.41 9.44
N PHE A 174 1.39 -19.64 8.40
CA PHE A 174 0.65 -18.39 8.52
C PHE A 174 -0.20 -18.23 7.26
N ASP A 175 -1.52 -18.35 7.37
CA ASP A 175 -2.41 -18.25 6.20
C ASP A 175 -2.82 -16.79 6.00
N LEU A 176 -2.01 -16.05 5.22
CA LEU A 176 -2.20 -14.61 5.00
C LEU A 176 -2.42 -14.20 3.53
N VAL A 177 -2.28 -15.07 2.54
CA VAL A 177 -2.50 -14.64 1.15
C VAL A 177 -3.98 -14.32 0.94
N TYR A 178 -4.26 -13.24 0.22
CA TYR A 178 -5.58 -12.98 -0.35
C TYR A 178 -5.97 -14.14 -1.27
N ASN A 179 -6.82 -15.05 -0.78
CA ASN A 179 -7.51 -16.00 -1.64
C ASN A 179 -8.73 -15.30 -2.21
N GLU A 180 -8.76 -15.11 -3.52
CA GLU A 180 -10.02 -14.98 -4.23
C GLU A 180 -10.83 -16.23 -3.87
N GLY A 181 -11.87 -16.05 -3.06
CA GLY A 181 -12.83 -17.10 -2.82
C GLY A 181 -13.25 -17.66 -4.17
N LYS A 182 -13.24 -18.99 -4.28
CA LYS A 182 -14.00 -19.69 -5.32
C LYS A 182 -15.43 -19.18 -5.38
#